data_AF-Q18FU9-F1
#
_entry.id   AF-Q18FU9-F1
#
_cell.length_a   1.000
_cell.length_b   1.000
_cell.length_c   1.000
_cell.angle_alpha   90.00
_cell.angle_beta   90.00
_cell.angle_gamma   90.00
#
_symmetry.space_group_name_H-M   'P 1'
#
loop_
_entity.id
_entity.type
_entity.pdbx_description
1 polymer ?
#
loop_
_entity_poly.entity_id
_entity_poly.type
_entity_poly.pdbx_seq_one_letter_code
_entity_poly.pdbx_strand_id
1 'polypeptide(L)'
;MSKYFSVIGQEDTDDTEATGPIGHLGTYRARDGSMGAHVGIDFDRPHATLIVGKRGYGKSYTLGVLIEEAARTHGITPVVIDPMGVFGTVTSDSNGDPVPAQVERTPKIRTGAVSPAHWPALLGSDPNSPPGTLIWDAAAAMETLSAMIDYITDSMVADHVQRAALNRLQRAMTWDVFDPAGVDAETLSGDAATIFDCHNLADAAMNAFVAGVAGELYTARLSEQIDTLPWLFIDEAHVYFNGVAADILQTLLTRGRAPGVSIVIATQRPSALPAVATSQSDIRIVHRLTAGSDVRALAASDPVYLDVDLASIMPNRPGEVLVIDDTAETVHHIRIRKRDTPHGGASPRVSD
;
A
#
# COMPACT_ATOMS: atom_id res chain seq x y z
N MET A 1 26.03 18.30 -12.32
CA MET A 1 24.86 18.12 -13.20
C MET A 1 23.99 17.06 -12.56
N SER A 2 22.73 17.37 -12.27
CA SER A 2 21.79 16.39 -11.70
C SER A 2 21.71 15.15 -12.59
N LYS A 3 21.69 13.95 -11.98
CA LYS A 3 21.54 12.66 -12.68
C LYS A 3 20.19 12.58 -13.42
N TYR A 4 19.21 13.35 -12.97
CA TYR A 4 17.84 13.35 -13.47
C TYR A 4 17.50 14.69 -14.11
N PHE A 5 16.78 14.66 -15.22
CA PHE A 5 16.29 15.87 -15.89
C PHE A 5 15.07 16.45 -15.18
N SER A 6 14.27 15.60 -14.53
CA SER A 6 13.08 15.98 -13.77
C SER A 6 12.87 14.94 -12.66
N VAL A 7 12.31 15.37 -11.54
CA VAL A 7 12.03 14.55 -10.36
C VAL A 7 10.54 14.69 -10.05
N ILE A 8 9.81 13.57 -10.08
CA ILE A 8 8.39 13.54 -9.73
C ILE A 8 8.23 13.72 -8.22
N GLY A 9 7.31 14.58 -7.79
CA GLY A 9 7.01 14.87 -6.38
C GLY A 9 7.76 16.07 -5.81
N GLN A 10 8.49 16.83 -6.63
CA GLN A 10 9.17 18.07 -6.22
C GLN A 10 8.61 19.26 -6.98
N GLU A 11 8.39 20.39 -6.29
CA GLU A 11 8.14 21.66 -6.96
C GLU A 11 9.36 22.04 -7.83
N ASP A 12 9.09 22.71 -8.95
CA ASP A 12 10.12 23.19 -9.89
C ASP A 12 10.84 24.39 -9.24
N THR A 13 11.73 24.12 -8.28
CA THR A 13 12.57 25.14 -7.65
C THR A 13 13.86 25.30 -8.46
N ASP A 14 14.15 26.52 -8.91
CA ASP A 14 15.44 26.93 -9.51
C ASP A 14 16.64 26.75 -8.56
N ASP A 15 16.41 26.30 -7.31
CA ASP A 15 17.43 26.13 -6.29
C ASP A 15 18.26 24.86 -6.50
N THR A 16 19.54 25.10 -6.83
CA THR A 16 20.62 24.12 -6.98
C THR A 16 21.11 23.48 -5.67
N GLU A 17 20.37 23.58 -4.57
CA GLU A 17 20.75 22.89 -3.33
C GLU A 17 20.50 21.38 -3.42
N ALA A 18 21.31 20.62 -2.68
CA ALA A 18 21.38 19.17 -2.78
C ALA A 18 19.97 18.55 -2.66
N THR A 19 19.46 18.07 -3.79
CA THR A 19 18.22 17.32 -3.85
C THR A 19 18.32 16.14 -2.89
N GLY A 20 17.36 15.99 -1.98
CA GLY A 20 17.27 14.85 -1.07
C GLY A 20 17.21 13.51 -1.81
N PRO A 21 16.96 12.39 -1.12
CA PRO A 21 16.97 11.08 -1.76
C PRO A 21 16.02 11.00 -2.97
N ILE A 22 16.58 10.61 -4.13
CA ILE A 22 15.84 10.45 -5.39
C ILE A 22 16.05 9.05 -5.95
N GLY A 23 14.96 8.36 -6.22
CA GLY A 23 14.95 7.06 -6.88
C GLY A 23 14.84 7.18 -8.39
N HIS A 24 15.44 6.25 -9.13
CA HIS A 24 15.32 6.20 -10.58
C HIS A 24 14.00 5.55 -11.02
N LEU A 25 13.05 6.35 -11.49
CA LEU A 25 11.76 5.85 -11.97
C LEU A 25 11.82 5.32 -13.41
N GLY A 26 12.50 6.05 -14.30
CA GLY A 26 12.52 5.70 -15.72
C GLY A 26 13.10 6.77 -16.63
N THR A 27 12.60 6.83 -17.86
CA THR A 27 13.04 7.81 -18.87
C THR A 27 11.86 8.44 -19.59
N TYR A 28 12.01 9.70 -19.98
CA TYR A 28 11.07 10.33 -20.90
C TYR A 28 10.98 9.53 -22.19
N ARG A 29 9.78 9.51 -22.78
CA ARG A 29 9.58 8.96 -24.10
C ARG A 29 9.74 10.05 -25.15
N ALA A 30 10.74 9.91 -26.03
CA ALA A 30 10.85 10.77 -27.20
C ALA A 30 9.73 10.45 -28.21
N ARG A 31 9.35 11.44 -29.04
CA ARG A 31 8.29 11.29 -30.05
C ARG A 31 8.56 10.17 -31.07
N ASP A 32 9.82 9.85 -31.30
CA ASP A 32 10.28 8.77 -32.20
C ASP A 32 10.33 7.38 -31.50
N GLY A 33 10.03 7.32 -30.20
CA GLY A 33 10.08 6.10 -29.39
C GLY A 33 11.45 5.76 -28.81
N SER A 34 12.47 6.61 -28.99
CA SER A 34 13.77 6.48 -28.32
C SER A 34 13.68 6.83 -26.83
N MET A 35 14.68 6.38 -26.05
CA MET A 35 14.79 6.71 -24.63
C MET A 35 15.32 8.13 -24.49
N GLY A 36 14.53 8.99 -23.84
CA GLY A 36 14.90 10.35 -23.51
C GLY A 36 15.64 10.44 -22.18
N ALA A 37 15.65 11.64 -21.59
CA ALA A 37 16.35 11.90 -20.34
C ALA A 37 15.77 11.11 -19.15
N HIS A 38 16.61 10.85 -18.14
CA HIS A 38 16.21 10.15 -16.92
C HIS A 38 15.22 10.97 -16.09
N VAL A 39 14.25 10.27 -15.53
CA VAL A 39 13.26 10.80 -14.59
C VAL A 39 13.44 10.13 -13.23
N GLY A 40 13.52 10.95 -12.20
CA GLY A 40 13.57 10.51 -10.81
C GLY A 40 12.20 10.57 -10.13
N ILE A 41 12.09 10.01 -8.93
CA ILE A 41 10.97 10.19 -8.02
C ILE A 41 11.52 10.61 -6.65
N ASP A 42 10.85 11.57 -6.02
CA ASP A 42 11.20 12.07 -4.70
C ASP A 42 10.92 11.01 -3.64
N PHE A 43 11.94 10.72 -2.85
CA PHE A 43 11.88 9.86 -1.69
C PHE A 43 12.20 10.66 -0.40
N ASP A 44 12.58 11.93 -0.52
CA ASP A 44 12.90 12.82 0.60
C ASP A 44 11.65 13.27 1.37
N ARG A 45 10.52 13.37 0.67
CA ARG A 45 9.25 13.85 1.23
C ARG A 45 8.19 12.75 1.27
N PRO A 46 7.22 12.86 2.19
CA PRO A 46 6.09 11.95 2.22
C PRO A 46 5.12 12.19 1.06
N HIS A 47 4.71 11.11 0.39
CA HIS A 47 3.84 11.10 -0.79
C HIS A 47 2.67 10.13 -0.67
N ALA A 48 1.58 10.44 -1.36
CA ALA A 48 0.42 9.57 -1.56
C ALA A 48 0.33 9.16 -3.04
N THR A 49 0.95 8.04 -3.40
CA THR A 49 1.02 7.59 -4.80
C THR A 49 -0.10 6.61 -5.14
N LEU A 50 -0.80 6.84 -6.26
CA LEU A 50 -1.77 5.92 -6.84
C LEU A 50 -1.26 5.34 -8.17
N ILE A 51 -1.16 4.02 -8.27
CA ILE A 51 -0.76 3.29 -9.48
C ILE A 51 -1.97 2.54 -10.05
N VAL A 52 -2.33 2.83 -11.30
CA VAL A 52 -3.52 2.24 -11.95
C VAL A 52 -3.22 1.69 -13.33
N GLY A 53 -4.05 0.75 -13.79
CA GLY A 53 -3.83 0.05 -15.06
C GLY A 53 -4.39 -1.35 -15.13
N LYS A 54 -4.71 -1.84 -16.32
CA LYS A 54 -5.22 -3.21 -16.50
C LYS A 54 -4.15 -4.29 -16.27
N ARG A 55 -4.59 -5.55 -16.12
CA ARG A 55 -3.70 -6.71 -15.99
C ARG A 55 -2.68 -6.78 -17.13
N GLY A 56 -1.43 -7.09 -16.79
CA GLY A 56 -0.35 -7.30 -17.76
C GLY A 56 0.28 -6.02 -18.36
N TYR A 57 -0.05 -4.83 -17.85
CA TYR A 57 0.51 -3.56 -18.36
C TYR A 57 1.64 -2.97 -17.52
N GLY A 58 1.96 -3.61 -16.39
CA GLY A 58 3.15 -3.30 -15.60
C GLY A 58 2.90 -2.61 -14.27
N LYS A 59 1.69 -2.55 -13.71
CA LYS A 59 1.45 -1.95 -12.38
C LYS A 59 2.34 -2.54 -11.28
N SER A 60 2.24 -3.85 -11.02
CA SER A 60 3.07 -4.53 -10.02
C SER A 60 4.56 -4.52 -10.40
N TYR A 61 4.87 -4.34 -11.69
CA TYR A 61 6.25 -4.12 -12.13
C TYR A 61 6.77 -2.75 -11.69
N THR A 62 5.97 -1.70 -11.87
CA THR A 62 6.25 -0.34 -11.40
C THR A 62 6.32 -0.29 -9.89
N LEU A 63 5.40 -0.93 -9.18
CA LEU A 63 5.45 -1.05 -7.72
C LEU A 63 6.77 -1.71 -7.28
N GLY A 64 7.21 -2.77 -7.99
CA GLY A 64 8.51 -3.41 -7.76
C GLY A 64 9.70 -2.49 -8.00
N VAL A 65 9.67 -1.63 -9.03
CA VAL A 65 10.70 -0.59 -9.25
C VAL A 65 10.75 0.38 -8.07
N LEU A 66 9.60 0.86 -7.59
CA LEU A 66 9.55 1.78 -6.45
C LEU A 66 10.05 1.13 -5.16
N ILE A 67 9.71 -0.14 -4.93
CA ILE A 67 10.21 -0.92 -3.79
C ILE A 67 11.74 -1.05 -3.86
N GLU A 68 12.31 -1.36 -5.03
CA GLU A 68 13.76 -1.45 -5.23
C GLU A 68 14.47 -0.12 -4.91
N GLU A 69 13.93 1.01 -5.37
CA GLU A 69 14.50 2.33 -5.08
C GLU A 69 14.35 2.71 -3.60
N ALA A 70 13.18 2.49 -3.00
CA ALA A 70 12.91 2.79 -1.61
C ALA A 70 13.83 1.98 -0.68
N ALA A 71 14.02 0.69 -0.95
CA ALA A 71 14.92 -0.18 -0.19
C ALA A 71 16.38 0.28 -0.21
N ARG A 72 16.83 0.89 -1.30
CA ARG A 72 18.20 1.42 -1.40
C ARG A 72 18.34 2.84 -0.85
N THR A 73 17.25 3.43 -0.39
CA THR A 73 17.23 4.80 0.09
C THR A 73 17.38 4.83 1.61
N HIS A 74 18.48 5.41 2.08
CA HIS A 74 18.70 5.59 3.50
C HIS A 74 17.70 6.57 4.11
N GLY A 75 17.25 6.29 5.34
CA GLY A 75 16.25 7.11 6.04
C GLY A 75 14.79 6.74 5.71
N ILE A 76 14.57 5.69 4.90
CA ILE A 76 13.24 5.19 4.55
C ILE A 76 13.06 3.77 5.06
N THR A 77 11.85 3.46 5.53
CA THR A 77 11.45 2.09 5.81
C THR A 77 10.35 1.64 4.85
N PRO A 78 10.69 0.85 3.82
CA PRO A 78 9.72 0.30 2.89
C PRO A 78 8.99 -0.88 3.54
N VAL A 79 7.66 -0.83 3.53
CA VAL A 79 6.79 -1.91 4.01
C VAL A 79 5.86 -2.31 2.89
N VAL A 80 5.87 -3.59 2.50
CA VAL A 80 5.12 -4.09 1.35
C VAL A 80 4.08 -5.11 1.81
N ILE A 81 2.82 -4.87 1.45
CA ILE A 81 1.73 -5.84 1.56
C ILE A 81 1.64 -6.59 0.23
N ASP A 82 1.97 -7.87 0.22
CA ASP A 82 2.00 -8.71 -0.97
C ASP A 82 0.87 -9.76 -0.96
N PRO A 83 -0.34 -9.41 -1.43
CA PRO A 83 -1.47 -10.35 -1.47
C PRO A 83 -1.30 -11.49 -2.49
N MET A 84 -0.35 -11.38 -3.43
CA MET A 84 -0.19 -12.34 -4.52
C MET A 84 1.12 -13.13 -4.46
N GLY A 85 2.01 -12.81 -3.52
CA GLY A 85 3.33 -13.46 -3.38
C GLY A 85 4.30 -13.15 -4.52
N VAL A 86 4.16 -12.00 -5.20
CA VAL A 86 4.94 -11.64 -6.40
C VAL A 86 6.16 -10.76 -6.12
N PHE A 87 6.24 -10.16 -4.92
CA PHE A 87 7.29 -9.23 -4.52
C PHE A 87 8.43 -9.89 -3.75
N GLY A 88 8.27 -11.13 -3.27
CA GLY A 88 9.35 -11.87 -2.63
C GLY A 88 10.61 -12.02 -3.51
N THR A 89 10.49 -11.89 -4.83
CA THR A 89 11.64 -11.90 -5.75
C THR A 89 12.58 -10.69 -5.59
N VAL A 90 12.16 -9.64 -4.87
CA VAL A 90 13.02 -8.50 -4.54
C VAL A 90 14.22 -8.92 -3.69
N THR A 91 14.13 -9.99 -2.91
CA THR A 91 15.25 -10.52 -2.11
C THR A 91 16.23 -11.37 -2.92
N SER A 92 15.97 -11.58 -4.23
CA SER A 92 16.86 -12.35 -5.11
C SER A 92 18.00 -11.49 -5.63
N ASP A 93 19.00 -12.13 -6.25
CA ASP A 93 20.12 -11.43 -6.87
C ASP A 93 19.64 -10.35 -7.85
N SER A 94 20.17 -9.14 -7.67
CA SER A 94 19.89 -7.98 -8.51
C SER A 94 20.94 -7.82 -9.60
N ASN A 95 20.52 -7.35 -10.77
CA ASN A 95 21.42 -6.85 -11.80
C ASN A 95 21.93 -5.44 -11.41
N GLY A 96 22.85 -5.37 -10.45
CA GLY A 96 23.37 -4.11 -9.90
C GLY A 96 23.57 -4.20 -8.40
N ASP A 97 23.40 -3.07 -7.71
CA ASP A 97 23.53 -3.02 -6.26
C ASP A 97 22.44 -3.87 -5.58
N PRO A 98 22.79 -4.63 -4.51
CA PRO A 98 21.82 -5.42 -3.77
C PRO A 98 20.61 -4.59 -3.33
N VAL A 99 19.44 -5.23 -3.31
CA VAL A 99 18.23 -4.64 -2.74
C VAL A 99 18.08 -5.19 -1.31
N PRO A 100 18.27 -4.39 -0.26
CA PRO A 100 18.12 -4.87 1.10
C PRO A 100 16.63 -5.12 1.37
N ALA A 101 16.25 -6.38 1.44
CA ALA A 101 14.87 -6.78 1.62
C ALA A 101 14.76 -8.11 2.36
N GLN A 102 13.66 -8.28 3.08
CA GLN A 102 13.30 -9.50 3.80
C GLN A 102 11.82 -9.84 3.53
N VAL A 103 11.49 -11.12 3.63
CA VAL A 103 10.12 -11.61 3.48
C VAL A 103 9.64 -12.23 4.78
N GLU A 104 8.58 -11.67 5.36
CA GLU A 104 7.83 -12.26 6.47
C GLU A 104 6.74 -13.16 5.89
N ARG A 105 6.88 -14.47 6.10
CA ARG A 105 6.00 -15.51 5.53
C ARG A 105 4.82 -15.86 6.44
N THR A 106 4.89 -15.44 7.69
CA THR A 106 3.92 -15.68 8.74
C THR A 106 3.49 -14.34 9.34
N PRO A 107 2.86 -13.45 8.55
CA PRO A 107 2.46 -12.12 9.01
C PRO A 107 1.55 -12.20 10.24
N LYS A 108 1.98 -11.58 11.34
CA LYS A 108 1.21 -11.47 12.60
C LYS A 108 1.01 -10.02 12.99
N ILE A 109 -0.14 -9.70 13.56
CA ILE A 109 -0.42 -8.43 14.25
C ILE A 109 -0.88 -8.70 15.67
N ARG A 110 -0.72 -7.71 16.54
CA ARG A 110 -1.32 -7.76 17.87
C ARG A 110 -2.84 -7.69 17.78
N THR A 111 -3.54 -8.32 18.72
CA THR A 111 -5.02 -8.23 18.80
C THR A 111 -5.48 -6.78 18.96
N GLY A 112 -4.76 -6.00 19.79
CA GLY A 112 -5.03 -4.57 19.98
C GLY A 112 -4.74 -3.66 18.77
N ALA A 113 -4.11 -4.18 17.70
CA ALA A 113 -3.89 -3.43 16.47
C ALA A 113 -5.19 -3.18 15.69
N VAL A 114 -6.24 -3.96 15.98
CA VAL A 114 -7.60 -3.72 15.49
C VAL A 114 -8.39 -3.01 16.58
N SER A 115 -8.92 -1.83 16.28
CA SER A 115 -9.75 -1.08 17.23
C SER A 115 -10.95 -1.92 17.68
N PRO A 116 -11.35 -1.88 18.97
CA PRO A 116 -12.56 -2.56 19.46
C PRO A 116 -13.80 -2.33 18.60
N ALA A 117 -13.96 -1.11 18.07
CA ALA A 117 -15.07 -0.72 17.20
C ALA A 117 -15.15 -1.54 15.88
N HIS A 118 -14.02 -2.05 15.41
CA HIS A 118 -13.91 -2.75 14.13
C HIS A 118 -14.09 -4.27 14.26
N TRP A 119 -13.92 -4.84 15.45
CA TRP A 119 -14.02 -6.30 15.69
C TRP A 119 -15.35 -6.91 15.29
N PRO A 120 -16.53 -6.32 15.60
CA PRO A 120 -17.80 -6.91 15.19
C PRO A 120 -17.90 -7.05 13.66
N ALA A 121 -17.57 -5.98 12.92
CA ALA A 121 -17.61 -5.96 11.46
C ALA A 121 -16.58 -6.92 10.85
N LEU A 122 -15.36 -6.95 11.38
CA LEU A 122 -14.31 -7.90 10.98
C LEU A 122 -14.78 -9.35 11.05
N LEU A 123 -15.57 -9.68 12.06
CA LEU A 123 -16.11 -11.02 12.30
C LEU A 123 -17.46 -11.27 11.62
N GLY A 124 -17.93 -10.36 10.76
CA GLY A 124 -19.20 -10.47 10.06
C GLY A 124 -20.41 -10.41 11.00
N SER A 125 -20.33 -9.57 12.04
CA SER A 125 -21.42 -9.28 12.98
C SER A 125 -21.83 -7.81 12.85
N ASP A 126 -23.13 -7.54 12.94
CA ASP A 126 -23.63 -6.18 13.12
C ASP A 126 -23.14 -5.64 14.49
N PRO A 127 -22.41 -4.51 14.56
CA PRO A 127 -21.95 -3.92 15.82
C PRO A 127 -23.07 -3.66 16.84
N ASN A 128 -24.29 -3.43 16.38
CA ASN A 128 -25.45 -3.15 17.24
C ASN A 128 -26.23 -4.41 17.64
N SER A 129 -25.86 -5.58 17.12
CA SER A 129 -26.46 -6.85 17.53
C SER A 129 -25.89 -7.30 18.89
N PRO A 130 -26.63 -8.08 19.70
CA PRO A 130 -26.10 -8.56 20.98
C PRO A 130 -24.75 -9.30 20.89
N PRO A 131 -24.50 -10.19 19.88
CA PRO A 131 -23.17 -10.78 19.71
C PRO A 131 -22.11 -9.75 19.32
N GLY A 132 -22.47 -8.74 18.52
CA GLY A 132 -21.57 -7.66 18.13
C GLY A 132 -21.13 -6.79 19.30
N THR A 133 -22.07 -6.37 20.15
CA THR A 133 -21.76 -5.62 21.36
C THR A 133 -20.87 -6.43 22.31
N LEU A 134 -21.14 -7.72 22.50
CA LEU A 134 -20.32 -8.59 23.33
C LEU A 134 -18.89 -8.77 22.79
N ILE A 135 -18.74 -8.88 21.46
CA ILE A 135 -17.42 -8.92 20.81
C ILE A 135 -16.67 -7.60 21.03
N TRP A 136 -17.37 -6.46 20.92
CA TRP A 136 -16.81 -5.15 21.17
C TRP A 136 -16.31 -5.03 22.61
N ASP A 137 -17.13 -5.42 23.59
CA ASP A 137 -16.78 -5.38 25.02
C ASP A 137 -15.54 -6.24 25.29
N ALA A 138 -15.49 -7.46 24.74
CA ALA A 138 -14.34 -8.34 24.87
C ALA A 138 -13.06 -7.73 24.26
N ALA A 139 -13.16 -7.13 23.07
CA ALA A 139 -12.02 -6.49 22.41
C ALA A 139 -11.53 -5.23 23.14
N ALA A 140 -12.43 -4.53 23.83
CA ALA A 140 -12.08 -3.36 24.64
C ALA A 140 -11.44 -3.75 25.99
N ALA A 141 -11.79 -4.92 26.52
CA ALA A 141 -11.32 -5.37 27.84
C ALA A 141 -10.07 -6.24 27.79
N MET A 142 -9.82 -6.95 26.69
CA MET A 142 -8.80 -8.01 26.63
C MET A 142 -7.76 -7.74 25.53
N GLU A 143 -6.50 -8.07 25.82
CA GLU A 143 -5.37 -7.80 24.90
C GLU A 143 -5.06 -8.94 23.93
N THR A 144 -5.69 -10.11 24.10
CA THR A 144 -5.45 -11.29 23.27
C THR A 144 -6.74 -11.96 22.85
N LEU A 145 -6.74 -12.58 21.67
CA LEU A 145 -7.91 -13.30 21.16
C LEU A 145 -8.35 -14.46 22.06
N SER A 146 -7.41 -15.16 22.70
CA SER A 146 -7.73 -16.20 23.69
C SER A 146 -8.45 -15.61 24.90
N ALA A 147 -7.95 -14.50 25.42
CA ALA A 147 -8.55 -13.84 26.57
C ALA A 147 -9.94 -13.24 26.24
N MET A 148 -10.17 -12.79 25.00
CA MET A 148 -11.51 -12.41 24.52
C MET A 148 -12.48 -13.61 24.54
N ILE A 149 -12.02 -14.80 24.16
CA ILE A 149 -12.83 -16.02 24.19
C ILE A 149 -13.19 -16.39 25.63
N ASP A 150 -12.22 -16.33 26.55
CA ASP A 150 -12.44 -16.59 27.98
C ASP A 150 -13.45 -15.58 28.55
N TYR A 151 -13.28 -14.29 28.26
CA TYR A 151 -14.19 -13.22 28.66
C TYR A 151 -15.64 -13.48 28.23
N ILE A 152 -15.84 -13.90 26.97
CA ILE A 152 -17.18 -14.22 26.46
C ILE A 152 -17.72 -15.51 27.10
N THR A 153 -16.87 -16.50 27.34
CA THR A 153 -17.26 -17.77 27.99
C THR A 153 -17.76 -17.56 29.41
N ASP A 154 -17.20 -16.61 30.14
CA ASP A 154 -17.61 -16.29 31.51
C ASP A 154 -18.74 -15.24 31.59
N SER A 155 -19.19 -14.70 30.45
CA SER A 155 -20.24 -13.67 30.41
C SER A 155 -21.64 -14.22 30.73
N MET A 156 -22.41 -13.47 31.53
CA MET A 156 -23.78 -13.80 31.93
C MET A 156 -24.82 -13.32 30.90
N VAL A 157 -24.66 -13.72 29.63
CA VAL A 157 -25.61 -13.40 28.54
C VAL A 157 -26.42 -14.63 28.14
N ALA A 158 -27.42 -14.47 27.26
CA ALA A 158 -28.18 -15.60 26.75
C ALA A 158 -27.30 -16.56 25.92
N ASP A 159 -27.46 -17.89 26.10
CA ASP A 159 -26.66 -18.94 25.45
C ASP A 159 -26.44 -18.74 23.94
N HIS A 160 -27.48 -18.33 23.21
CA HIS A 160 -27.41 -18.16 21.76
C HIS A 160 -26.54 -16.96 21.35
N VAL A 161 -26.48 -15.91 22.18
CA VAL A 161 -25.62 -14.73 21.98
C VAL A 161 -24.17 -15.13 22.21
N GLN A 162 -23.89 -15.79 23.34
CA GLN A 162 -22.56 -16.29 23.69
C GLN A 162 -22.02 -17.22 22.61
N ARG A 163 -22.78 -18.26 22.22
CA ARG A 163 -22.38 -19.20 21.15
C ARG A 163 -22.12 -18.51 19.82
N ALA A 164 -22.94 -17.52 19.45
CA ALA A 164 -22.75 -16.77 18.21
C ALA A 164 -21.44 -15.97 18.21
N ALA A 165 -21.09 -15.33 19.33
CA ALA A 165 -19.85 -14.58 19.47
C ALA A 165 -18.62 -15.51 19.53
N LEU A 166 -18.69 -16.60 20.30
CA LEU A 166 -17.60 -17.59 20.40
C LEU A 166 -17.28 -18.22 19.05
N ASN A 167 -18.29 -18.65 18.28
CA ASN A 167 -18.08 -19.23 16.95
C ASN A 167 -17.32 -18.28 15.99
N ARG A 168 -17.51 -16.97 16.16
CA ARG A 168 -16.83 -15.94 15.37
C ARG A 168 -15.38 -15.74 15.79
N LEU A 169 -15.11 -15.63 17.09
CA LEU A 169 -13.73 -15.52 17.60
C LEU A 169 -12.93 -16.80 17.32
N GLN A 170 -13.54 -17.96 17.45
CA GLN A 170 -12.91 -19.23 17.10
C GLN A 170 -12.56 -19.29 15.60
N ARG A 171 -13.40 -18.74 14.71
CA ARG A 171 -13.03 -18.59 13.30
C ARG A 171 -11.83 -17.65 13.14
N ALA A 172 -11.78 -16.55 13.88
CA ALA A 172 -10.63 -15.64 13.83
C ALA A 172 -9.33 -16.30 14.32
N MET A 173 -9.39 -17.23 15.28
CA MET A 173 -8.20 -18.00 15.68
C MET A 173 -7.65 -18.83 14.52
N THR A 174 -8.52 -19.41 13.68
CA THR A 174 -8.07 -20.19 12.51
C THR A 174 -7.38 -19.36 11.43
N TRP A 175 -7.51 -18.03 11.47
CA TRP A 175 -6.78 -17.16 10.57
C TRP A 175 -5.30 -17.08 10.88
N ASP A 176 -4.90 -17.43 12.11
CA ASP A 176 -3.51 -17.45 12.56
C ASP A 176 -2.77 -16.14 12.22
N VAL A 177 -3.41 -14.99 12.46
CA VAL A 177 -2.86 -13.65 12.17
C VAL A 177 -2.67 -12.82 13.45
N PHE A 178 -3.23 -13.25 14.57
CA PHE A 178 -3.17 -12.52 15.84
C PHE A 178 -2.15 -13.17 16.79
N ASP A 179 -1.12 -12.42 17.16
CA ASP A 179 -0.07 -12.85 18.09
C ASP A 179 0.37 -11.67 18.97
N PRO A 180 0.58 -11.83 20.30
CA PRO A 180 1.11 -10.78 21.16
C PRO A 180 2.47 -10.22 20.71
N ALA A 181 3.30 -11.05 20.05
CA ALA A 181 4.56 -10.68 19.42
C ALA A 181 4.38 -10.30 17.94
N GLY A 182 3.16 -9.96 17.52
CA GLY A 182 2.91 -9.43 16.19
C GLY A 182 3.62 -8.10 15.93
N VAL A 183 3.58 -7.69 14.67
CA VAL A 183 4.30 -6.52 14.13
C VAL A 183 4.15 -5.28 15.00
N ASP A 184 5.27 -4.56 15.13
CA ASP A 184 5.41 -3.35 15.92
C ASP A 184 6.43 -2.37 15.36
N ALA A 185 6.56 -1.20 16.00
CA ALA A 185 7.50 -0.15 15.61
C ALA A 185 8.94 -0.66 15.40
N GLU A 186 9.47 -1.52 16.28
CA GLU A 186 10.83 -2.07 16.16
C GLU A 186 10.95 -3.00 14.95
N THR A 187 9.97 -3.87 14.73
CA THR A 187 9.91 -4.75 13.55
C THR A 187 9.79 -3.94 12.25
N LEU A 188 9.16 -2.76 12.31
CA LEU A 188 8.91 -1.86 11.19
C LEU A 188 9.90 -0.69 11.09
N SER A 189 11.01 -0.69 11.84
CA SER A 189 12.02 0.40 11.79
C SER A 189 13.30 0.00 11.05
N GLY A 190 13.30 -1.12 10.33
CA GLY A 190 14.47 -1.58 9.58
C GLY A 190 14.75 -0.72 8.34
N ASP A 191 16.03 -0.63 7.98
CA ASP A 191 16.50 -0.01 6.73
C ASP A 191 16.26 -0.91 5.49
N ALA A 192 15.94 -2.19 5.71
CA ALA A 192 15.60 -3.12 4.65
C ALA A 192 14.09 -3.12 4.39
N ALA A 193 13.70 -3.29 3.11
CA ALA A 193 12.30 -3.46 2.76
C ALA A 193 11.73 -4.72 3.44
N THR A 194 10.62 -4.56 4.16
CA THR A 194 9.91 -5.69 4.78
C THR A 194 8.70 -6.05 3.93
N ILE A 195 8.71 -7.25 3.36
CA ILE A 195 7.65 -7.77 2.49
C ILE A 195 6.82 -8.77 3.27
N PHE A 196 5.57 -8.43 3.56
CA PHE A 196 4.62 -9.31 4.20
C PHE A 196 3.90 -10.16 3.15
N ASP A 197 4.20 -11.45 3.14
CA ASP A 197 3.59 -12.40 2.24
C ASP A 197 2.19 -12.78 2.73
N CYS A 198 1.16 -12.22 2.09
CA CYS A 198 -0.23 -12.32 2.54
C CYS A 198 -1.05 -13.31 1.71
N HIS A 199 -0.47 -14.01 0.72
CA HIS A 199 -1.25 -14.80 -0.26
C HIS A 199 -2.03 -15.99 0.35
N ASN A 200 -1.65 -16.44 1.54
CA ASN A 200 -2.33 -17.53 2.26
C ASN A 200 -3.30 -17.04 3.35
N LEU A 201 -3.37 -15.73 3.61
CA LEU A 201 -4.29 -15.19 4.60
C LEU A 201 -5.72 -15.19 4.04
N ALA A 202 -6.70 -15.47 4.90
CA ALA A 202 -8.10 -15.22 4.59
C ALA A 202 -8.34 -13.71 4.40
N ASP A 203 -9.28 -13.32 3.54
CA ASP A 203 -9.56 -11.90 3.20
C ASP A 203 -9.75 -11.01 4.45
N ALA A 204 -10.51 -11.48 5.44
CA ALA A 204 -10.73 -10.75 6.69
C ALA A 204 -9.43 -10.61 7.51
N ALA A 205 -8.63 -11.68 7.57
CA ALA A 205 -7.34 -11.68 8.26
C ALA A 205 -6.35 -10.72 7.60
N MET A 206 -6.28 -10.73 6.28
CA MET A 206 -5.46 -9.82 5.50
C MET A 206 -5.91 -8.36 5.68
N ASN A 207 -7.22 -8.10 5.71
CA ASN A 207 -7.75 -6.76 5.96
C ASN A 207 -7.42 -6.26 7.38
N ALA A 208 -7.53 -7.12 8.39
CA ALA A 208 -7.08 -6.82 9.75
C ALA A 208 -5.57 -6.56 9.80
N PHE A 209 -4.77 -7.40 9.13
CA PHE A 209 -3.32 -7.25 9.05
C PHE A 209 -2.91 -5.89 8.46
N VAL A 210 -3.49 -5.50 7.32
CA VAL A 210 -3.25 -4.19 6.70
C VAL A 210 -3.65 -3.05 7.63
N ALA A 211 -4.78 -3.18 8.33
CA ALA A 211 -5.22 -2.17 9.31
C ALA A 211 -4.18 -2.01 10.44
N GLY A 212 -3.70 -3.13 10.98
CA GLY A 212 -2.70 -3.15 12.06
C GLY A 212 -1.36 -2.55 11.63
N VAL A 213 -0.82 -2.96 10.48
CA VAL A 213 0.46 -2.43 9.97
C VAL A 213 0.36 -0.94 9.67
N ALA A 214 -0.70 -0.49 8.97
CA ALA A 214 -0.89 0.92 8.66
C ALA A 214 -1.07 1.77 9.93
N GLY A 215 -1.79 1.24 10.92
CA GLY A 215 -2.00 1.89 12.21
C GLY A 215 -0.71 2.00 13.04
N GLU A 216 0.09 0.95 13.05
CA GLU A 216 1.39 0.92 13.73
C GLU A 216 2.35 1.93 13.11
N LEU A 217 2.49 1.95 11.78
CA LEU A 217 3.36 2.93 11.09
C LEU A 217 2.96 4.38 11.39
N TYR A 218 1.66 4.67 11.35
CA TYR A 218 1.15 6.00 11.64
C TYR A 218 1.39 6.41 13.10
N THR A 219 1.11 5.50 14.04
CA THR A 219 1.26 5.76 15.47
C THR A 219 2.73 5.89 15.84
N ALA A 220 3.58 4.98 15.38
CA ALA A 220 5.02 4.98 15.65
C ALA A 220 5.67 6.29 15.19
N ARG A 221 5.28 6.84 14.02
CA ARG A 221 5.73 8.16 13.57
C ARG A 221 5.21 9.31 14.41
N LEU A 222 3.94 9.30 14.80
CA LEU A 222 3.37 10.32 15.67
C LEU A 222 4.02 10.35 17.05
N SER A 223 4.42 9.18 17.57
CA SER A 223 5.08 9.04 18.87
C SER A 223 6.61 9.08 18.79
N GLU A 224 7.18 9.36 17.62
CA GLU A 224 8.63 9.42 17.39
C GLU A 224 9.38 8.13 17.81
N GLN A 225 8.75 6.97 17.63
CA GLN A 225 9.34 5.66 17.92
C GLN A 225 10.23 5.14 16.79
N ILE A 226 10.00 5.63 15.56
CA ILE A 226 10.81 5.31 14.38
C ILE A 226 11.32 6.60 13.76
N ASP A 227 12.63 6.67 13.52
CA ASP A 227 13.31 7.85 12.98
C ASP A 227 13.23 7.92 11.45
N THR A 228 13.07 6.79 10.78
CA THR A 228 12.93 6.66 9.33
C THR A 228 11.52 7.04 8.86
N LEU A 229 11.39 7.42 7.59
CA LEU A 229 10.12 7.71 6.94
C LEU A 229 9.52 6.42 6.34
N PRO A 230 8.35 5.93 6.82
CA PRO A 230 7.76 4.73 6.27
C PRO A 230 7.15 4.96 4.90
N TRP A 231 7.32 3.99 4.02
CA TRP A 231 6.64 3.91 2.74
C TRP A 231 5.84 2.62 2.66
N LEU A 232 4.52 2.72 2.79
CA LEU A 232 3.60 1.58 2.74
C LEU A 232 3.15 1.30 1.31
N PHE A 233 3.62 0.20 0.73
CA PHE A 233 3.26 -0.28 -0.60
C PHE A 233 2.16 -1.34 -0.51
N ILE A 234 1.07 -1.16 -1.24
CA ILE A 234 -0.08 -2.08 -1.24
C ILE A 234 -0.49 -2.38 -2.68
N ASP A 235 -0.33 -3.64 -3.10
CA ASP A 235 -0.92 -4.11 -4.37
C ASP A 235 -2.39 -4.49 -4.18
N GLU A 236 -3.17 -4.40 -5.26
CA GLU A 236 -4.62 -4.61 -5.28
C GLU A 236 -5.40 -3.87 -4.18
N ALA A 237 -4.99 -2.64 -3.85
CA ALA A 237 -5.42 -1.87 -2.70
C ALA A 237 -6.96 -1.73 -2.52
N HIS A 238 -7.72 -1.76 -3.61
CA HIS A 238 -9.19 -1.72 -3.61
C HIS A 238 -9.86 -2.79 -2.72
N VAL A 239 -9.21 -3.91 -2.45
CA VAL A 239 -9.72 -4.96 -1.55
C VAL A 239 -9.83 -4.45 -0.11
N TYR A 240 -8.98 -3.50 0.28
CA TYR A 240 -8.87 -3.09 1.69
C TYR A 240 -9.82 -1.96 2.09
N PHE A 241 -10.34 -1.19 1.13
CA PHE A 241 -11.22 -0.04 1.37
C PHE A 241 -12.69 -0.41 1.69
N ASN A 242 -13.05 -1.69 1.65
CA ASN A 242 -14.38 -2.18 2.05
C ASN A 242 -14.36 -2.90 3.42
N GLY A 243 -13.25 -2.84 4.15
CA GLY A 243 -13.09 -3.50 5.45
C GLY A 243 -12.55 -2.56 6.53
N VAL A 244 -12.07 -3.14 7.62
CA VAL A 244 -11.56 -2.42 8.79
C VAL A 244 -10.31 -1.58 8.51
N ALA A 245 -9.54 -1.90 7.47
CA ALA A 245 -8.41 -1.09 7.02
C ALA A 245 -8.81 0.25 6.38
N ALA A 246 -10.07 0.43 5.97
CA ALA A 246 -10.48 1.60 5.19
C ALA A 246 -10.20 2.93 5.91
N ASP A 247 -10.48 3.01 7.21
CA ASP A 247 -10.35 4.26 7.98
C ASP A 247 -8.88 4.70 8.10
N ILE A 248 -7.97 3.76 8.39
CA ILE A 248 -6.56 4.06 8.54
C ILE A 248 -5.90 4.34 7.19
N LEU A 249 -6.27 3.63 6.11
CA LEU A 249 -5.76 3.93 4.77
C LEU A 249 -6.21 5.32 4.29
N GLN A 250 -7.45 5.73 4.56
CA GLN A 250 -7.91 7.10 4.30
C GLN A 250 -7.18 8.13 5.16
N THR A 251 -6.85 7.78 6.40
CA THR A 251 -6.03 8.62 7.28
C THR A 251 -4.63 8.81 6.70
N LEU A 252 -3.98 7.75 6.19
CA LEU A 252 -2.68 7.87 5.52
C LEU A 252 -2.76 8.76 4.27
N LEU A 253 -3.78 8.58 3.44
CA LEU A 253 -4.00 9.40 2.24
C LEU A 253 -4.21 10.89 2.56
N THR A 254 -4.93 11.22 3.63
CA THR A 254 -5.31 12.61 3.94
C THR A 254 -4.39 13.31 4.94
N ARG A 255 -3.72 12.53 5.80
CA ARG A 255 -2.97 13.03 6.96
C ARG A 255 -1.60 12.40 7.11
N GLY A 256 -1.20 11.44 6.28
CA GLY A 256 0.10 10.76 6.35
C GLY A 256 1.30 11.70 6.14
N ARG A 257 1.10 12.81 5.41
CA ARG A 257 2.14 13.83 5.18
C ARG A 257 2.70 14.43 6.47
N ALA A 258 1.85 14.70 7.46
CA ALA A 258 2.26 15.35 8.71
C ALA A 258 3.21 14.48 9.58
N PRO A 259 2.91 13.20 9.85
CA PRO A 259 3.85 12.30 10.54
C PRO A 259 4.98 11.77 9.63
N GLY A 260 4.89 11.96 8.31
CA GLY A 260 5.91 11.47 7.38
C GLY A 260 5.71 10.01 6.98
N VAL A 261 4.46 9.56 6.85
CA VAL A 261 4.11 8.21 6.37
C VAL A 261 3.61 8.32 4.93
N SER A 262 4.41 7.82 3.99
CA SER A 262 4.02 7.69 2.59
C SER A 262 3.17 6.44 2.37
N ILE A 263 2.26 6.54 1.40
CA ILE A 263 1.44 5.41 0.96
C ILE A 263 1.48 5.30 -0.56
N VAL A 264 1.71 4.09 -1.06
CA VAL A 264 1.70 3.74 -2.48
C VAL A 264 0.69 2.63 -2.71
N ILE A 265 -0.46 2.97 -3.27
CA ILE A 265 -1.53 2.02 -3.56
C ILE A 265 -1.59 1.70 -5.05
N ALA A 266 -1.63 0.41 -5.39
CA ALA A 266 -1.82 -0.06 -6.75
C ALA A 266 -3.16 -0.77 -6.91
N THR A 267 -3.88 -0.52 -8.01
CA THR A 267 -5.12 -1.26 -8.32
C THR A 267 -5.43 -1.35 -9.81
N GLN A 268 -6.12 -2.42 -10.19
CA GLN A 268 -6.73 -2.53 -11.53
C GLN A 268 -8.07 -1.80 -11.66
N ARG A 269 -8.70 -1.46 -10.54
CA ARG A 269 -10.09 -0.99 -10.46
C ARG A 269 -10.16 0.34 -9.71
N PRO A 270 -9.68 1.46 -10.30
CA PRO A 270 -9.81 2.77 -9.66
C PRO A 270 -11.27 3.13 -9.33
N SER A 271 -12.25 2.64 -10.10
CA SER A 271 -13.67 2.83 -9.78
C SER A 271 -14.16 2.15 -8.50
N ALA A 272 -13.38 1.23 -7.93
CA ALA A 272 -13.67 0.57 -6.65
C ALA A 272 -12.99 1.27 -5.45
N LEU A 273 -12.17 2.28 -5.68
CA LEU A 273 -11.57 3.08 -4.63
C LEU A 273 -12.53 4.19 -4.16
N PRO A 274 -12.44 4.63 -2.89
CA PRO A 274 -13.14 5.84 -2.46
C PRO A 274 -12.54 7.07 -3.17
N ALA A 275 -13.35 8.10 -3.41
CA ALA A 275 -12.93 9.30 -4.13
C ALA A 275 -11.65 9.95 -3.55
N VAL A 276 -11.51 9.91 -2.23
CA VAL A 276 -10.36 10.42 -1.48
C VAL A 276 -9.04 9.79 -1.93
N ALA A 277 -9.03 8.52 -2.36
CA ALA A 277 -7.82 7.85 -2.82
C ALA A 277 -7.31 8.40 -4.16
N THR A 278 -8.18 8.95 -5.00
CA THR A 278 -7.74 9.61 -6.23
C THR A 278 -7.48 11.09 -6.00
N SER A 279 -8.32 11.78 -5.21
CA SER A 279 -8.20 13.24 -5.00
C SER A 279 -7.12 13.65 -3.99
N GLN A 280 -6.56 12.72 -3.22
CA GLN A 280 -5.47 12.99 -2.28
C GLN A 280 -4.15 12.36 -2.73
N SER A 281 -4.13 11.74 -3.92
CA SER A 281 -2.88 11.26 -4.48
C SER A 281 -2.18 12.37 -5.22
N ASP A 282 -1.08 12.86 -4.66
CA ASP A 282 -0.22 13.85 -5.26
C ASP A 282 0.56 13.31 -6.46
N ILE A 283 0.78 11.99 -6.51
CA ILE A 283 1.39 11.31 -7.65
C ILE A 283 0.44 10.25 -8.17
N ARG A 284 0.03 10.36 -9.44
CA ARG A 284 -0.78 9.34 -10.13
C ARG A 284 0.00 8.73 -11.28
N ILE A 285 0.36 7.45 -11.15
CA ILE A 285 1.05 6.68 -12.19
C ILE A 285 0.04 5.81 -12.94
N VAL A 286 -0.30 6.25 -14.14
CA VAL A 286 -1.38 5.71 -14.95
C VAL A 286 -0.81 4.87 -16.08
N HIS A 287 -0.87 3.54 -15.94
CA HIS A 287 -0.72 2.63 -17.07
C HIS A 287 -2.03 2.58 -17.88
N ARG A 288 -2.04 1.79 -18.96
CA ARG A 288 -3.24 1.62 -19.78
C ARG A 288 -4.45 1.13 -18.99
N LEU A 289 -5.52 1.92 -19.02
CA LEU A 289 -6.87 1.52 -18.65
C LEU A 289 -7.72 1.34 -19.92
N THR A 290 -8.72 0.46 -19.86
CA THR A 290 -9.63 0.20 -21.00
C THR A 290 -11.10 0.26 -20.61
N ALA A 291 -11.43 0.06 -19.34
CA ALA A 291 -12.80 0.17 -18.87
C ALA A 291 -13.17 1.64 -18.72
N GLY A 292 -14.24 2.08 -19.38
CA GLY A 292 -14.65 3.49 -19.34
C GLY A 292 -15.05 3.97 -17.93
N SER A 293 -15.56 3.09 -17.07
CA SER A 293 -15.83 3.41 -15.66
C SER A 293 -14.55 3.74 -14.89
N ASP A 294 -13.48 2.99 -15.14
CA ASP A 294 -12.19 3.21 -14.48
C ASP A 294 -11.49 4.48 -14.98
N VAL A 295 -11.56 4.74 -16.29
CA VAL A 295 -11.05 6.00 -16.86
C VAL A 295 -11.80 7.19 -16.29
N ARG A 296 -13.14 7.13 -16.20
CA ARG A 296 -13.96 8.20 -15.61
C ARG A 296 -13.70 8.39 -14.13
N ALA A 297 -13.51 7.31 -13.36
CA ALA A 297 -13.22 7.40 -11.94
C ALA A 297 -11.90 8.14 -11.69
N LEU A 298 -10.89 7.85 -12.50
CA LEU A 298 -9.60 8.54 -12.44
C LEU A 298 -9.72 10.02 -12.88
N ALA A 299 -10.47 10.27 -13.96
CA ALA A 299 -10.67 11.61 -14.49
C ALA A 299 -11.55 12.52 -13.63
N ALA A 300 -12.31 11.95 -12.69
CA ALA A 300 -13.18 12.71 -11.79
C ALA A 300 -12.41 13.63 -10.84
N SER A 301 -11.12 13.34 -10.62
CA SER A 301 -10.20 14.15 -9.82
C SER A 301 -9.10 14.77 -10.70
N ASP A 302 -9.34 14.93 -12.00
CA ASP A 302 -8.34 15.56 -12.86
C ASP A 302 -8.16 17.04 -12.50
N PRO A 303 -6.91 17.49 -12.38
CA PRO A 303 -6.58 18.84 -12.00
C PRO A 303 -6.83 19.78 -13.16
N VAL A 304 -7.08 21.05 -12.83
CA VAL A 304 -7.45 22.06 -13.83
C VAL A 304 -6.33 22.29 -14.86
N TYR A 305 -5.06 22.09 -14.49
CA TYR A 305 -3.92 22.24 -15.41
C TYR A 305 -3.83 21.10 -16.44
N LEU A 306 -4.60 20.02 -16.29
CA LEU A 306 -4.70 18.98 -17.30
C LEU A 306 -5.65 19.44 -18.42
N ASP A 307 -5.11 20.17 -19.41
CA ASP A 307 -5.86 20.73 -20.54
C ASP A 307 -6.32 19.68 -21.60
N VAL A 308 -6.14 18.40 -21.33
CA VAL A 308 -6.42 17.30 -22.27
C VAL A 308 -7.23 16.19 -21.61
N ASP A 309 -8.13 15.58 -22.37
CA ASP A 309 -8.86 14.40 -21.90
C ASP A 309 -7.87 13.26 -21.62
N LEU A 310 -7.84 12.80 -20.37
CA LEU A 310 -6.99 11.71 -19.93
C LEU A 310 -7.11 10.47 -20.82
N ALA A 311 -8.32 10.17 -21.32
CA ALA A 311 -8.56 9.05 -22.21
C ALA A 311 -7.78 9.15 -23.53
N SER A 312 -7.52 10.37 -24.01
CA SER A 312 -6.82 10.66 -25.27
C SER A 312 -5.31 10.51 -25.19
N ILE A 313 -4.74 10.63 -23.98
CA ILE A 313 -3.29 10.57 -23.73
C ILE A 313 -2.86 9.27 -23.00
N MET A 314 -3.77 8.31 -22.85
CA MET A 314 -3.46 7.02 -22.21
C MET A 314 -2.31 6.27 -22.91
N PRO A 315 -1.36 5.69 -22.14
CA PRO A 315 -0.32 4.85 -22.70
C PRO A 315 -0.89 3.63 -23.42
N ASN A 316 -0.24 3.21 -24.52
CA ASN A 316 -0.73 2.10 -25.34
C ASN A 316 0.11 0.82 -25.21
N ARG A 317 1.35 0.90 -24.73
CA ARG A 317 2.29 -0.22 -24.57
C ARG A 317 2.55 -0.57 -23.09
N PRO A 318 2.81 -1.85 -22.77
CA PRO A 318 3.25 -2.24 -21.43
C PRO A 318 4.55 -1.53 -21.01
N GLY A 319 4.62 -1.10 -19.75
CA GLY A 319 5.77 -0.37 -19.19
C GLY A 319 5.84 1.12 -19.56
N GLU A 320 4.96 1.62 -20.44
CA GLU A 320 4.73 3.05 -20.60
C GLU A 320 3.66 3.51 -19.62
N VAL A 321 3.89 4.68 -19.01
CA VAL A 321 3.00 5.31 -18.04
C VAL A 321 2.81 6.78 -18.38
N LEU A 322 1.64 7.28 -18.00
CA LEU A 322 1.39 8.70 -17.83
C LEU A 322 1.52 8.98 -16.33
N VAL A 323 2.38 9.91 -15.94
CA VAL A 323 2.51 10.36 -14.55
C VAL A 323 1.90 11.74 -14.45
N ILE A 324 0.91 11.90 -13.58
CA ILE A 324 0.37 13.19 -13.18
C ILE A 324 0.99 13.51 -11.82
N ASP A 325 1.68 14.63 -11.75
CA ASP A 325 2.34 15.14 -10.56
C ASP A 325 1.62 16.41 -10.12
N ASP A 326 0.79 16.29 -9.09
CA ASP A 326 0.03 17.41 -8.54
C ASP A 326 0.92 18.33 -7.69
N THR A 327 2.13 17.90 -7.29
CA THR A 327 3.08 18.77 -6.57
C THR A 327 3.72 19.79 -7.49
N ALA A 328 4.15 19.34 -8.67
CA ALA A 328 4.76 20.20 -9.70
C ALA A 328 3.72 20.81 -10.67
N GLU A 329 2.45 20.40 -10.58
CA GLU A 329 1.40 20.71 -11.55
C GLU A 329 1.76 20.29 -12.99
N THR A 330 2.40 19.12 -13.13
CA THR A 330 2.93 18.63 -14.41
C THR A 330 2.42 17.25 -14.79
N VAL A 331 2.59 16.92 -16.08
CA VAL A 331 2.18 15.65 -16.67
C VAL A 331 3.31 15.11 -17.54
N HIS A 332 3.69 13.85 -17.31
CA HIS A 332 4.86 13.23 -17.92
C HIS A 332 4.53 11.90 -18.60
N HIS A 333 5.02 11.71 -19.83
CA HIS A 333 5.02 10.41 -20.49
C HIS A 333 6.36 9.71 -20.27
N ILE A 334 6.33 8.64 -19.46
CA ILE A 334 7.53 7.97 -18.98
C ILE A 334 7.50 6.50 -19.39
N ARG A 335 8.66 5.96 -19.71
CA ARG A 335 8.89 4.51 -19.74
C ARG A 335 9.57 4.10 -18.45
N ILE A 336 8.91 3.24 -17.68
CA ILE A 336 9.42 2.70 -16.42
C ILE A 336 10.74 1.97 -16.69
N ARG A 337 11.74 2.18 -15.82
CA ARG A 337 13.03 1.49 -15.95
C ARG A 337 12.86 -0.02 -15.86
N LYS A 338 13.88 -0.77 -16.28
CA LYS A 338 13.91 -2.20 -15.99
C LYS A 338 14.17 -2.42 -14.50
N ARG A 339 13.47 -3.37 -13.89
CA ARG A 339 13.79 -3.92 -12.58
C ARG A 339 15.16 -4.55 -12.58
N ASP A 340 15.87 -4.39 -11.47
CA ASP A 340 17.15 -5.05 -11.26
C ASP A 340 16.94 -6.47 -10.74
N THR A 341 15.86 -6.68 -9.98
CA THR A 341 15.47 -7.99 -9.45
C THR A 341 14.48 -8.72 -10.36
N PRO A 342 14.39 -10.06 -10.31
CA PRO A 342 13.42 -10.83 -11.09
C PRO A 342 11.97 -10.41 -10.83
N HIS A 343 11.08 -10.65 -11.79
CA HIS A 343 9.65 -10.36 -11.65
C HIS A 343 8.83 -11.64 -11.42
N GLY A 344 8.28 -11.80 -10.21
CA GLY A 344 7.47 -12.96 -9.82
C GLY A 344 6.06 -13.02 -10.43
N GLY A 345 5.58 -11.95 -11.05
CA GLY A 345 4.21 -11.85 -11.59
C GLY A 345 4.03 -12.33 -13.03
N ALA A 346 5.01 -13.01 -13.61
CA ALA A 346 4.89 -13.53 -14.98
C ALA A 346 3.73 -14.53 -15.07
N SER A 347 2.88 -14.38 -16.08
CA SER A 347 1.80 -15.35 -16.30
C SER A 347 2.41 -16.71 -16.66
N PRO A 348 1.99 -17.81 -16.01
CA PRO A 348 2.53 -19.13 -16.32
C PRO A 348 2.27 -19.47 -17.79
N ARG A 349 3.28 -20.00 -18.47
CA ARG A 349 3.19 -20.45 -19.85
C ARG A 349 3.37 -21.95 -19.87
N VAL A 350 2.49 -22.66 -20.57
CA VAL A 350 2.62 -24.11 -20.78
C VAL A 350 3.92 -24.46 -21.54
N SER A 351 4.53 -23.49 -22.21
CA SER A 351 5.76 -23.64 -22.98
C SER A 351 7.05 -23.51 -22.18
N ASP A 352 6.97 -23.06 -20.92
CA ASP A 352 8.13 -22.85 -20.04
C ASP A 352 8.33 -24.08 -19.15
#